data_AF-A0A5C7A3J3-F1
#
_entry.id   AF-A0A5C7A3J3-F1
#
_cell.length_a   1.000
_cell.length_b   1.000
_cell.length_c   1.000
_cell.angle_alpha   90.00
_cell.angle_beta   90.00
_cell.angle_gamma   90.00
#
_symmetry.space_group_name_H-M   'P 1'
#
loop_
_entity.id
_entity.type
_entity.pdbx_description
1 polymer ?
#
loop_
_entity_poly.entity_id
_entity_poly.type
_entity_poly.pdbx_seq_one_letter_code
_entity_poly.pdbx_strand_id
1 'polypeptide(L)'
;MNFFSYVVLGGFSYAAGWAIRTYVLDKQVAPAQPYNLKHPAILGYLGGFFIIMLIVSWMIGRYLLGHVTLDLPFILMNSAVATFVYSFGLNPEKVRYDVPD
;
A
#
# COMPACT_ATOMS: atom_id res chain seq x y z
N MET A 1 3.70 -19.85 -5.17
CA MET A 1 2.69 -19.34 -4.22
C MET A 1 1.32 -19.74 -4.70
N ASN A 2 0.42 -20.12 -3.80
CA ASN A 2 -0.98 -20.36 -4.15
C ASN A 2 -1.78 -19.04 -4.09
N PHE A 3 -2.98 -19.04 -4.68
CA PHE A 3 -3.88 -17.88 -4.69
C PHE A 3 -4.12 -17.31 -3.29
N PHE A 4 -4.26 -18.19 -2.29
CA PHE A 4 -4.46 -17.80 -0.90
C PHE A 4 -3.33 -16.92 -0.36
N SER A 5 -2.05 -17.24 -0.66
CA SER A 5 -0.93 -16.40 -0.25
C SER A 5 -1.02 -14.97 -0.79
N TYR A 6 -1.52 -14.78 -2.01
CA TYR A 6 -1.73 -13.45 -2.58
C TYR A 6 -2.87 -12.69 -1.91
N VAL A 7 -3.97 -13.37 -1.58
CA VAL A 7 -5.08 -12.78 -0.83
C VAL A 7 -4.62 -12.31 0.54
N VAL A 8 -3.84 -13.14 1.24
CA VAL A 8 -3.26 -12.79 2.55
C VAL A 8 -2.32 -11.58 2.42
N LEU A 9 -1.42 -11.58 1.43
CA LEU A 9 -0.51 -10.46 1.19
C LEU A 9 -1.29 -9.17 0.91
N GLY A 10 -2.29 -9.22 0.03
CA GLY A 10 -3.16 -8.08 -0.27
C GLY A 10 -3.94 -7.60 0.96
N GLY A 11 -4.46 -8.51 1.77
CA GLY A 11 -5.12 -8.19 3.04
C GLY A 11 -4.19 -7.46 4.01
N PHE A 12 -2.94 -7.92 4.14
CA PHE A 12 -1.93 -7.21 4.94
C PHE A 12 -1.58 -5.84 4.37
N SER A 13 -1.44 -5.72 3.05
CA SER A 13 -1.20 -4.43 2.39
C SER A 13 -2.34 -3.45 2.68
N TYR A 14 -3.59 -3.89 2.55
CA TYR A 14 -4.75 -3.05 2.89
C TYR A 14 -4.75 -2.64 4.36
N ALA A 15 -4.57 -3.60 5.27
CA ALA A 15 -4.58 -3.35 6.71
C ALA A 15 -3.47 -2.38 7.14
N ALA A 16 -2.29 -2.46 6.52
CA ALA A 16 -1.19 -1.51 6.75
C ALA A 16 -1.58 -0.08 6.31
N GLY A 17 -2.24 0.07 5.16
CA GLY A 17 -2.73 1.36 4.68
C GLY A 17 -3.79 1.95 5.62
N TRP A 18 -4.74 1.10 6.03
CA TRP A 18 -5.79 1.47 6.99
C TRP A 18 -5.19 1.90 8.34
N ALA A 19 -4.18 1.18 8.85
CA ALA A 19 -3.53 1.54 10.10
C ALA A 19 -2.86 2.93 10.03
N ILE A 20 -2.16 3.23 8.93
CA ILE A 20 -1.57 4.57 8.74
C ILE A 20 -2.66 5.64 8.70
N ARG A 21 -3.75 5.40 7.97
CA ARG A 21 -4.89 6.31 7.94
C ARG A 21 -5.45 6.56 9.35
N THR A 22 -5.83 5.51 10.07
CA THR A 22 -6.54 5.61 11.35
C THR A 22 -5.67 6.14 12.49
N TYR A 23 -4.40 5.73 12.54
CA TYR A 23 -3.53 6.08 13.68
C TYR A 23 -2.63 7.28 13.43
N VAL A 24 -2.37 7.64 12.18
CA VAL A 24 -1.49 8.76 11.83
C VAL A 24 -2.26 9.89 11.17
N LEU A 25 -2.91 9.64 10.03
CA LEU A 25 -3.53 10.72 9.24
C LEU A 25 -4.77 11.30 9.93
N ASP A 26 -5.62 10.45 10.51
CA ASP A 26 -6.87 10.87 11.17
C ASP A 26 -6.64 11.52 12.53
N LYS A 27 -5.45 11.34 13.14
CA LYS A 27 -5.07 11.95 14.42
C LYS A 27 -4.31 13.26 14.28
N GLN A 28 -3.84 13.59 13.08
CA GLN A 28 -3.22 14.88 12.83
C GLN A 28 -4.29 15.98 12.81
N VAL A 29 -3.92 17.19 13.25
CA VAL A 29 -4.76 18.38 13.10
C VAL A 29 -5.17 18.48 11.64
N ALA A 30 -6.47 18.71 11.39
CA ALA A 30 -7.05 18.71 10.06
C ALA A 30 -6.11 19.42 9.07
N PRO A 31 -5.56 18.71 8.08
CA PRO A 31 -4.56 19.27 7.20
C PRO A 31 -5.18 20.46 6.45
N ALA A 32 -4.38 21.51 6.25
CA ALA A 32 -4.83 22.73 5.54
C ALA A 32 -5.30 22.44 4.11
N GLN A 33 -4.91 21.29 3.55
CA GLN A 33 -5.37 20.76 2.27
C GLN A 33 -5.92 19.34 2.51
N PRO A 34 -7.05 18.96 1.90
CA PRO A 34 -7.54 17.59 1.95
C PRO A 34 -6.45 16.63 1.45
N TYR A 35 -6.24 15.51 2.15
CA TYR A 35 -5.38 14.46 1.64
C TYR A 35 -5.96 13.97 0.30
N ASN A 36 -5.15 14.00 -0.74
CA ASN A 36 -5.47 13.40 -2.03
C ASN A 36 -4.30 12.50 -2.43
N LEU A 37 -4.48 11.68 -3.47
CA LEU A 37 -3.43 10.77 -3.95
C LEU A 37 -2.14 11.50 -4.40
N LYS A 38 -2.22 12.80 -4.66
CA LYS A 38 -1.08 13.66 -5.05
C LYS A 38 -0.45 14.39 -3.85
N HIS A 39 -1.00 14.25 -2.65
CA HIS A 39 -0.50 14.97 -1.48
C HIS A 39 0.88 14.42 -1.11
N PRO A 40 1.89 15.28 -0.88
CA PRO A 40 3.28 14.84 -0.71
C PRO A 40 3.45 13.83 0.45
N ALA A 41 2.68 13.98 1.53
CA ALA A 41 2.65 13.00 2.62
C ALA A 41 2.15 11.61 2.16
N ILE A 42 1.08 11.56 1.37
CA ILE A 42 0.51 10.31 0.85
C ILE A 42 1.46 9.66 -0.15
N LEU A 43 2.08 10.45 -1.03
CA LEU A 43 3.13 9.97 -1.93
C LEU A 43 4.33 9.42 -1.17
N GLY A 44 4.69 10.03 -0.04
CA GLY A 44 5.73 9.52 0.86
C GLY A 44 5.41 8.13 1.42
N TYR A 45 4.18 7.94 1.92
CA TYR A 45 3.73 6.62 2.42
C TYR A 45 3.63 5.58 1.30
N LEU A 46 3.09 5.95 0.13
CA LEU A 46 3.00 5.06 -1.04
C LEU A 46 4.40 4.65 -1.54
N GLY A 47 5.31 5.60 -1.68
CA GLY A 47 6.68 5.36 -2.10
C GLY A 47 7.45 4.50 -1.10
N GLY A 48 7.34 4.82 0.20
CA GLY A 48 7.96 4.03 1.26
C GLY A 48 7.45 2.59 1.29
N PHE A 49 6.14 2.39 1.20
CA PHE A 49 5.54 1.06 1.13
C PHE A 49 5.98 0.29 -0.12
N PHE A 50 6.05 0.95 -1.29
CA PHE A 50 6.53 0.32 -2.52
C PHE A 50 7.98 -0.18 -2.37
N ILE A 51 8.88 0.61 -1.78
CA ILE A 51 10.27 0.19 -1.54
C ILE A 51 10.33 -1.03 -0.63
N ILE A 52 9.56 -1.05 0.45
CA ILE A 52 9.47 -2.21 1.35
C ILE A 52 8.97 -3.43 0.56
N MET A 53 7.95 -3.25 -0.28
CA MET A 53 7.40 -4.32 -1.10
C MET A 53 8.37 -4.84 -2.17
N LEU A 54 9.30 -4.02 -2.69
CA LEU A 54 10.36 -4.52 -3.57
C LEU A 54 11.24 -5.56 -2.85
N ILE A 55 11.60 -5.28 -1.60
CA ILE A 55 12.40 -6.20 -0.77
C ILE A 55 11.60 -7.46 -0.46
N VAL A 56 10.34 -7.32 -0.02
CA VAL A 56 9.46 -8.46 0.29
C VAL A 56 9.22 -9.31 -0.96
N SER A 57 8.96 -8.70 -2.12
CA SER A 57 8.75 -9.42 -3.37
C SER A 57 10.01 -10.13 -3.85
N TRP A 58 11.19 -9.53 -3.65
CA TRP A 58 12.45 -10.22 -3.90
C TRP A 58 12.63 -11.44 -2.99
N MET A 59 12.35 -11.29 -1.67
CA MET A 59 12.41 -12.40 -0.72
C MET A 59 11.42 -13.51 -1.08
N ILE A 60 10.20 -13.17 -1.48
CA ILE A 60 9.20 -14.13 -1.95
C ILE A 60 9.69 -14.86 -3.20
N GLY A 61 10.18 -14.13 -4.21
CA GLY A 61 10.70 -14.72 -5.44
C GLY A 61 11.84 -15.69 -5.15
N ARG A 62 12.79 -15.28 -4.29
CA ARG A 62 13.96 -16.09 -3.96
C ARG A 62 13.64 -17.31 -3.09
N TYR A 63 12.91 -17.12 -1.99
CA TYR A 63 12.76 -18.14 -0.94
C TYR A 63 11.46 -18.94 -1.01
N LEU A 64 10.39 -18.36 -1.56
CA LEU A 64 9.10 -19.05 -1.67
C LEU A 64 8.84 -19.59 -3.08
N LEU A 65 9.37 -18.95 -4.13
CA LEU A 65 9.15 -19.34 -5.52
C LEU A 65 10.37 -19.99 -6.18
N GLY A 66 11.53 -19.94 -5.54
CA GLY A 66 12.75 -20.57 -6.04
C GLY A 66 13.35 -19.91 -7.28
N HIS A 67 13.06 -18.62 -7.51
CA HIS A 67 13.67 -17.88 -8.61
C HIS A 67 15.19 -17.83 -8.41
N VAL A 68 15.91 -18.41 -9.37
CA VAL A 68 17.38 -18.55 -9.30
C VAL A 68 18.06 -17.20 -9.54
N THR A 69 17.47 -16.40 -10.42
CA THR A 69 17.91 -15.05 -10.79
C THR A 69 16.99 -13.98 -10.20
N LEU A 70 17.43 -12.72 -10.31
CA LEU A 70 16.64 -11.57 -9.90
C LEU A 70 15.52 -11.32 -10.93
N ASP A 71 14.33 -11.86 -10.65
CA ASP A 71 13.14 -11.72 -11.49
C ASP A 71 12.51 -10.32 -11.30
N LEU A 72 13.07 -9.35 -12.04
CA LEU A 72 12.58 -7.96 -12.05
C LEU A 72 11.09 -7.86 -12.40
N PRO A 73 10.56 -8.55 -13.44
CA PRO A 73 9.13 -8.53 -13.74
C PRO A 73 8.26 -8.91 -12.55
N PHE A 74 8.57 -10.03 -11.87
CA PHE A 74 7.83 -10.47 -10.70
C PHE A 74 7.90 -9.44 -9.56
N ILE A 75 9.10 -8.99 -9.24
CA ILE A 75 9.34 -8.06 -8.13
C ILE A 75 8.57 -6.76 -8.34
N LEU A 76 8.67 -6.18 -9.54
CA LEU A 76 8.02 -4.91 -9.85
C LEU A 76 6.50 -5.04 -9.87
N MET A 77 5.95 -6.06 -10.53
CA MET A 77 4.51 -6.24 -10.63
C MET A 77 3.88 -6.57 -9.29
N ASN A 78 4.48 -7.49 -8.52
CA ASN A 78 3.95 -7.85 -7.20
C ASN A 78 3.97 -6.66 -6.25
N SER A 79 5.04 -5.86 -6.28
CA SER A 79 5.15 -4.65 -5.47
C SER A 79 4.14 -3.59 -5.89
N ALA A 80 3.93 -3.39 -7.20
CA ALA A 80 2.96 -2.43 -7.72
C ALA A 80 1.53 -2.80 -7.30
N VAL A 81 1.15 -4.08 -7.44
CA VAL A 81 -0.17 -4.57 -7.02
C VAL A 81 -0.36 -4.42 -5.51
N ALA A 82 0.63 -4.79 -4.70
CA ALA A 82 0.55 -4.62 -3.25
C ALA A 82 0.41 -3.15 -2.84
N THR A 83 1.20 -2.25 -3.45
CA THR A 83 1.10 -0.81 -3.20
C THR A 83 -0.24 -0.23 -3.65
N PHE A 84 -0.81 -0.73 -4.75
CA PHE A 84 -2.14 -0.34 -5.19
C PHE A 84 -3.20 -0.74 -4.15
N VAL A 85 -3.15 -1.97 -3.62
CA VAL A 85 -4.06 -2.41 -2.55
C VAL A 85 -3.87 -1.59 -1.26
N TYR A 86 -2.62 -1.29 -0.90
CA TYR A 86 -2.28 -0.41 0.22
C TYR A 86 -2.89 0.99 0.07
N SER A 87 -2.92 1.54 -1.15
CA SER A 87 -3.53 2.85 -1.43
C SER A 87 -5.02 2.91 -1.10
N PHE A 88 -5.76 1.82 -1.31
CA PHE A 88 -7.17 1.71 -0.90
C PHE A 88 -7.36 1.66 0.62
N GLY A 89 -6.42 1.06 1.36
CA GLY A 89 -6.44 1.11 2.83
C GLY A 89 -6.20 2.52 3.35
N LEU A 90 -5.25 3.22 2.72
CA LEU A 90 -4.90 4.60 3.01
C LEU A 90 -6.06 5.57 2.76
N ASN A 91 -6.85 5.31 1.71
CA ASN A 91 -8.08 6.03 1.33
C ASN A 91 -8.00 7.54 1.65
N PRO A 92 -7.08 8.27 0.99
CA PRO A 92 -6.80 9.67 1.30
C PRO A 92 -8.01 10.56 1.01
N GLU A 93 -8.79 10.18 0.01
CA GLU A 93 -10.03 10.85 -0.38
C GLU A 93 -11.16 10.38 0.52
N LYS A 94 -11.21 10.87 1.76
CA LYS A 94 -12.47 10.84 2.50
C LYS A 94 -13.50 11.61 1.66
N VAL A 95 -14.41 10.89 1.02
CA VAL A 95 -15.65 11.50 0.52
C VAL A 95 -16.33 12.09 1.75
N ARG A 96 -16.22 13.41 1.93
CA ARG A 96 -17.10 14.15 2.82
C ARG A 96 -18.49 13.97 2.24
N TYR A 97 -19.25 13.01 2.76
CA TYR A 97 -20.70 12.95 2.59
C TYR A 97 -21.34 14.01 3.48
N ASP A 98 -20.85 15.25 3.38
CA ASP A 98 -21.53 16.41 3.93
C ASP A 98 -22.67 16.70 2.93
N VAL A 99 -23.68 15.82 2.95
CA VAL A 99 -24.98 16.09 2.33
C VAL A 99 -25.60 17.21 3.17
N PRO A 100 -26.10 18.31 2.56
CA PRO A 100 -26.84 19.31 3.32
C PRO A 100 -28.04 18.65 4.01
N ASP A 101 -28.33 19.04 5.26
CA ASP A 101 -29.56 18.66 5.99
C ASP A 101 -30.83 18.90 5.14
#